data_AF-A0A946N291-F1
#
_entry.id   AF-A0A946N291-F1
#
_cell.length_a   1.000
_cell.length_b   1.000
_cell.length_c   1.000
_cell.angle_alpha   90.00
_cell.angle_beta   90.00
_cell.angle_gamma   90.00
#
_symmetry.space_group_name_H-M   'P 1'
#
loop_
_entity.id
_entity.type
_entity.pdbx_description
1 polymer ?
#
loop_
_entity_poly.entity_id
_entity_poly.type
_entity_poly.pdbx_seq_one_letter_code
_entity_poly.pdbx_strand_id
1 'polypeptide(L)'
;RDKRWYLWVPAIVGFIGVPFFITVFLTESKYTALILSCIPGLLINVYLGNSIATAHALVGARMRAMASAILFFILNLIGLGMGPSAVGFLSDYLEPTYGVESLRYAMVFLIPAALFWSSCHFVLATRTLREDLANAPD
;
A
#
# COMPACT_ATOMS: atom_id res chain seq x y z
N ARG A 1 -16.78 -20.13 3.74
CA ARG A 1 -16.69 -18.70 3.35
C ARG A 1 -15.37 -18.53 2.60
N ASP A 2 -15.37 -17.93 1.40
CA ASP A 2 -14.16 -17.85 0.55
C ASP A 2 -13.09 -16.94 1.20
N LYS A 3 -11.93 -17.52 1.54
CA LYS A 3 -10.82 -16.81 2.17
C LYS A 3 -10.10 -15.87 1.19
N ARG A 4 -10.36 -15.94 -0.12
CA ARG A 4 -9.84 -15.00 -1.12
C ARG A 4 -10.26 -13.55 -0.89
N TRP A 5 -11.35 -13.34 -0.14
CA TRP A 5 -11.82 -12.01 0.22
C TRP A 5 -10.77 -11.17 0.96
N TYR A 6 -9.90 -11.80 1.76
CA TYR A 6 -8.82 -11.10 2.46
C TYR A 6 -7.82 -10.40 1.53
N LEU A 7 -7.66 -10.88 0.29
CA LEU A 7 -6.79 -10.25 -0.71
C LEU A 7 -7.55 -9.36 -1.71
N TRP A 8 -8.84 -9.63 -1.93
CA TRP A 8 -9.68 -8.77 -2.78
C TRP A 8 -9.95 -7.39 -2.16
N VAL A 9 -10.15 -7.34 -0.84
CA VAL A 9 -10.38 -6.07 -0.13
C VAL A 9 -9.21 -5.10 -0.32
N PRO A 10 -7.94 -5.44 -0.02
CA PRO A 10 -6.81 -4.53 -0.24
C PRO A 10 -6.61 -4.19 -1.72
N ALA A 11 -6.91 -5.09 -2.65
CA ALA A 11 -6.83 -4.78 -4.10
C ALA A 11 -7.84 -3.69 -4.51
N ILE A 12 -9.10 -3.81 -4.09
CA ILE A 12 -10.14 -2.83 -4.39
C ILE A 12 -9.82 -1.49 -3.72
N VAL A 13 -9.40 -1.55 -2.45
CA VAL A 13 -9.03 -0.39 -1.66
C VAL A 13 -7.84 0.36 -2.26
N GLY A 14 -6.81 -0.36 -2.72
CA GLY A 14 -5.66 0.23 -3.39
C GLY A 14 -6.05 0.90 -4.71
N PHE A 15 -6.90 0.26 -5.51
CA PHE A 15 -7.39 0.82 -6.77
C PHE A 15 -8.26 2.08 -6.56
N ILE A 16 -9.17 2.04 -5.59
CA ILE A 16 -9.98 3.21 -5.21
C ILE A 16 -9.09 4.31 -4.63
N GLY A 17 -8.03 3.96 -3.89
CA GLY A 17 -7.10 4.92 -3.30
C GLY A 17 -6.39 5.80 -4.33
N VAL A 18 -6.11 5.28 -5.54
CA VAL A 18 -5.40 6.00 -6.61
C VAL A 18 -6.02 7.37 -6.93
N PRO A 19 -7.30 7.49 -7.35
CA PRO A 19 -7.92 8.78 -7.64
C PRO A 19 -8.02 9.68 -6.40
N PHE A 20 -8.18 9.12 -5.19
CA PHE A 20 -8.21 9.92 -3.95
C PHE A 20 -6.85 10.53 -3.63
N PHE A 21 -5.75 9.79 -3.77
CA PHE A 21 -4.41 10.36 -3.56
C PHE A 21 -4.08 11.44 -4.59
N ILE A 22 -4.40 11.21 -5.87
CA ILE A 22 -4.19 12.22 -6.92
C ILE A 22 -4.97 13.50 -6.61
N THR A 23 -6.24 13.38 -6.26
CA THR A 23 -7.10 14.55 -5.96
C THR A 23 -6.67 15.29 -4.70
N VAL A 24 -6.20 14.58 -3.67
CA VAL A 24 -5.64 15.20 -2.46
C VAL A 24 -4.42 16.05 -2.79
N PHE A 25 -3.50 15.55 -3.62
CA PHE A 25 -2.27 16.28 -3.94
C PHE A 25 -2.46 17.43 -4.94
N LEU A 26 -3.44 17.34 -5.84
CA LEU A 26 -3.70 18.37 -6.84
C LEU A 26 -4.67 19.47 -6.35
N THR A 27 -5.26 19.31 -5.18
CA THR A 27 -6.19 20.30 -4.60
C THR A 27 -5.43 21.53 -4.08
N GLU A 28 -5.84 22.73 -4.49
CA GLU A 28 -5.24 24.00 -4.02
C GLU A 28 -5.69 24.41 -2.60
N SER A 29 -6.88 23.95 -2.17
CA SER A 29 -7.44 24.26 -0.86
C SER A 29 -6.93 23.30 0.22
N LYS A 30 -6.12 23.80 1.16
CA LYS A 30 -5.61 23.04 2.31
C LYS A 30 -6.72 22.36 3.15
N TYR A 31 -7.88 23.00 3.30
CA TYR A 31 -9.00 22.44 4.06
C TYR A 31 -9.68 21.30 3.31
N THR A 32 -9.82 21.43 1.99
CA THR A 32 -10.38 20.37 1.14
C THR A 32 -9.43 19.18 1.10
N ALA A 33 -8.13 19.41 0.94
CA ALA A 33 -7.12 18.35 0.98
C ALA A 33 -7.14 17.60 2.33
N LEU A 34 -7.26 18.31 3.45
CA LEU A 34 -7.35 17.71 4.78
C LEU A 34 -8.59 16.82 4.94
N ILE A 35 -9.77 17.32 4.58
CA ILE A 35 -11.02 16.54 4.66
C ILE A 35 -10.94 15.31 3.75
N LEU A 36 -10.42 15.48 2.54
CA LEU A 36 -10.32 14.40 1.56
C LEU A 36 -9.29 13.36 1.99
N SER A 37 -8.24 13.75 2.73
CA SER A 37 -7.20 12.85 3.25
C SER A 37 -7.71 11.80 4.26
N CYS A 38 -8.87 12.04 4.88
CA CYS A 38 -9.50 11.07 5.77
C CYS A 38 -9.80 9.75 5.05
N ILE A 39 -10.22 9.81 3.79
CA ILE A 39 -10.56 8.63 2.98
C ILE A 39 -9.31 7.75 2.74
N PRO A 40 -8.24 8.23 2.08
CA PRO A 40 -7.03 7.43 1.89
C PRO A 40 -6.38 7.01 3.21
N GLY A 41 -6.47 7.83 4.27
CA GLY A 41 -6.01 7.47 5.61
C GLY A 41 -6.73 6.24 6.18
N LEU A 42 -8.04 6.12 5.99
CA LEU A 42 -8.79 4.92 6.37
C LEU A 42 -8.44 3.72 5.48
N LEU A 43 -8.35 3.93 4.17
CA LEU A 43 -8.05 2.90 3.18
C LEU A 43 -6.69 2.22 3.45
N ILE A 44 -5.67 2.98 3.86
CA ILE A 44 -4.33 2.41 4.12
C ILE A 44 -4.32 1.43 5.31
N ASN A 45 -5.18 1.66 6.31
CA ASN A 45 -5.29 0.79 7.48
C ASN A 45 -5.94 -0.55 7.14
N VAL A 46 -6.86 -0.56 6.16
CA VAL A 46 -7.50 -1.80 5.67
C VAL A 46 -6.47 -2.73 5.01
N TYR A 47 -5.50 -2.17 4.29
CA TYR A 47 -4.43 -2.95 3.67
C TYR A 47 -3.57 -3.67 4.71
N LEU A 48 -3.13 -2.96 5.75
CA LEU A 48 -2.21 -3.51 6.74
C LEU A 48 -2.86 -4.66 7.53
N GLY A 49 -4.11 -4.46 7.98
CA GLY A 49 -4.85 -5.47 8.74
C GLY A 49 -5.05 -6.77 7.94
N ASN A 50 -5.44 -6.66 6.67
CA ASN A 50 -5.65 -7.83 5.81
C ASN A 50 -4.34 -8.58 5.49
N SER A 51 -3.25 -7.84 5.31
CA SER A 51 -1.93 -8.42 5.03
C SER A 51 -1.40 -9.23 6.23
N ILE A 52 -1.52 -8.68 7.45
CA ILE A 52 -1.13 -9.37 8.68
C ILE A 52 -2.00 -10.61 8.90
N ALA A 53 -3.33 -10.47 8.77
CA ALA A 53 -4.26 -11.57 8.96
C ALA A 53 -3.98 -12.72 7.98
N THR A 54 -3.70 -12.39 6.72
CA THR A 54 -3.39 -13.40 5.68
C THR A 54 -2.05 -14.08 5.96
N ALA A 55 -1.01 -13.32 6.32
CA ALA A 55 0.28 -13.88 6.68
C ALA A 55 0.19 -14.85 7.87
N HIS A 56 -0.63 -14.53 8.89
CA HIS A 56 -0.85 -15.39 10.05
C HIS A 56 -1.70 -16.63 9.75
N ALA A 57 -2.55 -16.56 8.73
CA ALA A 57 -3.36 -17.69 8.28
C ALA A 57 -2.56 -18.71 7.43
N LEU A 58 -1.43 -18.29 6.88
CA LEU A 58 -0.54 -19.09 6.03
C LEU A 58 0.57 -19.80 6.82
N VAL A 59 0.71 -19.51 8.12
CA VAL A 59 1.75 -20.07 8.97
C VAL A 59 1.16 -20.72 10.22
N GLY A 60 1.79 -21.80 10.67
CA GLY A 60 1.40 -22.47 11.92
C GLY A 60 1.59 -21.58 13.14
N ALA A 61 0.87 -21.88 14.22
CA ALA A 61 0.78 -21.01 15.40
C ALA A 61 2.15 -20.60 16.00
N ARG A 62 3.12 -21.52 16.00
CA ARG A 62 4.49 -21.30 16.51
C ARG A 62 5.28 -20.27 15.70
N MET A 63 5.00 -20.13 14.41
CA MET A 63 5.76 -19.27 13.49
C MET A 63 5.16 -17.87 13.32
N ARG A 64 3.99 -17.57 13.91
CA ARG A 64 3.33 -16.26 13.75
C ARG A 64 4.20 -15.08 14.18
N ALA A 65 4.99 -15.24 15.25
CA ALA A 65 5.92 -14.21 15.71
C ALA A 65 7.01 -13.92 14.65
N MET A 66 7.60 -14.97 14.07
CA MET A 66 8.60 -14.84 13.01
C MET A 66 8.00 -14.24 11.73
N ALA A 67 6.80 -14.68 11.35
CA ALA A 67 6.09 -14.15 10.19
C ALA A 67 5.81 -12.64 10.33
N SER A 68 5.33 -12.20 11.49
CA SER A 68 5.20 -10.76 11.79
C SER A 68 6.54 -10.03 11.70
N ALA A 69 7.60 -10.59 12.29
CA ALA A 69 8.92 -9.96 12.29
C ALA A 69 9.45 -9.75 10.86
N ILE A 70 9.36 -10.77 10.00
CA ILE A 70 9.76 -10.68 8.59
C ILE A 70 8.88 -9.67 7.85
N LEU A 71 7.56 -9.73 8.05
CA LEU A 71 6.63 -8.80 7.39
C LEU A 71 6.94 -7.35 7.77
N PHE A 72 7.08 -7.05 9.06
CA PHE A 72 7.41 -5.71 9.52
C PHE A 72 8.82 -5.29 9.12
N PHE A 73 9.79 -6.21 9.08
CA PHE A 73 11.12 -5.91 8.58
C PHE A 73 11.08 -5.44 7.12
N ILE A 74 10.36 -6.16 6.25
CA ILE A 74 10.19 -5.77 4.84
C ILE A 74 9.42 -4.45 4.72
N LEU A 75 8.32 -4.28 5.46
CA LEU A 75 7.52 -3.06 5.43
C LEU A 75 8.33 -1.83 5.87
N ASN A 76 9.17 -1.95 6.90
CA ASN A 76 9.99 -0.84 7.38
C ASN A 76 11.18 -0.59 6.45
N LEU A 77 11.86 -1.64 5.98
CA LEU A 77 13.03 -1.49 5.11
C LEU A 77 12.66 -0.90 3.74
N ILE A 78 11.63 -1.44 3.09
CA ILE A 78 11.21 -1.01 1.76
C ILE A 78 10.27 0.19 1.87
N GLY A 79 9.20 0.07 2.66
CA GLY A 79 8.18 1.12 2.74
C GLY A 79 8.71 2.40 3.37
N LEU A 80 9.28 2.29 4.57
CA LEU A 80 9.78 3.45 5.31
C LEU A 80 11.18 3.88 4.86
N GLY A 81 12.03 2.93 4.46
CA GLY A 81 13.39 3.23 3.98
C GLY A 81 13.39 3.75 2.54
N MET A 82 12.87 2.97 1.59
CA MET A 82 12.93 3.34 0.17
C MET A 82 11.86 4.35 -0.25
N GLY A 83 10.70 4.39 0.42
CA GLY A 83 9.59 5.27 0.06
C GLY A 83 9.96 6.76 0.06
N PRO A 84 10.35 7.34 1.21
CA PRO A 84 10.73 8.75 1.30
C PRO A 84 11.95 9.08 0.43
N SER A 85 12.95 8.20 0.37
CA SER A 85 14.13 8.40 -0.47
C SER A 85 13.77 8.46 -1.96
N ALA A 86 12.91 7.56 -2.45
CA ALA A 86 12.45 7.59 -3.84
C ALA A 86 11.67 8.87 -4.16
N VAL A 87 10.80 9.32 -3.25
CA VAL A 87 10.08 10.59 -3.40
C VAL A 87 11.04 11.78 -3.42
N GLY A 88 12.04 11.79 -2.52
CA GLY A 88 13.08 12.82 -2.48
C GLY A 88 13.88 12.89 -3.78
N PHE A 89 14.45 11.76 -4.23
CA PHE A 89 15.21 11.71 -5.48
C PHE A 89 14.39 12.15 -6.69
N LEU A 90 13.11 11.74 -6.76
CA LEU A 90 12.24 12.19 -7.86
C LEU A 90 11.90 13.67 -7.74
N SER A 91 11.71 14.20 -6.52
CA SER A 91 11.48 15.62 -6.28
C SER A 91 12.68 16.46 -6.74
N ASP A 92 13.90 16.07 -6.35
CA ASP A 92 15.14 16.74 -6.74
C ASP A 92 15.33 16.71 -8.26
N TYR A 93 14.98 15.58 -8.90
CA TYR A 93 15.01 15.45 -10.36
C TYR A 93 13.99 16.36 -11.06
N LEU A 94 12.82 16.57 -10.45
CA LEU A 94 11.74 17.40 -11.00
C LEU A 94 11.90 18.89 -10.66
N GLU A 95 12.75 19.25 -9.69
CA GLU A 95 12.99 20.62 -9.25
C GLU A 95 13.34 21.59 -10.39
N PRO A 96 14.21 21.25 -11.36
CA PRO A 96 14.54 22.17 -12.46
C PRO A 96 13.35 22.53 -13.36
N THR A 97 12.31 21.68 -13.41
CA THR A 97 11.13 21.88 -14.26
C THR A 97 9.93 22.43 -13.49
N TYR A 98 9.73 21.96 -12.25
CA TYR A 98 8.52 22.23 -11.46
C TYR A 98 8.76 23.12 -10.23
N GLY A 99 10.02 23.44 -9.91
CA GLY A 99 10.39 24.33 -8.80
C GLY A 99 9.77 23.88 -7.47
N VAL A 100 9.04 24.78 -6.82
CA VAL A 100 8.38 24.56 -5.52
C VAL A 100 7.34 23.41 -5.57
N GLU A 101 6.78 23.12 -6.75
CA GLU A 101 5.77 22.07 -6.92
C GLU A 101 6.38 20.70 -7.23
N SER A 102 7.70 20.58 -7.28
CA SER A 102 8.41 19.32 -7.60
C SER A 102 8.01 18.18 -6.66
N LEU A 103 7.95 18.44 -5.36
CA LEU A 103 7.54 17.45 -4.35
C LEU A 103 6.10 16.99 -4.57
N ARG A 104 5.19 17.92 -4.88
CA ARG A 104 3.79 17.61 -5.18
C ARG A 104 3.69 16.65 -6.36
N TYR A 105 4.40 16.94 -7.45
CA TYR A 105 4.40 16.08 -8.64
C TYR A 105 5.12 14.74 -8.40
N ALA A 106 6.20 14.72 -7.63
CA ALA A 106 6.87 13.48 -7.25
C ALA A 106 5.91 12.53 -6.50
N MET A 107 5.12 13.06 -5.57
CA MET A 107 4.09 12.29 -4.84
C MET A 107 2.97 11.82 -5.77
N VAL A 108 2.51 12.66 -6.70
CA VAL A 108 1.47 12.32 -7.70
C VAL A 108 1.92 11.22 -8.65
N PHE A 109 3.20 11.15 -9.01
CA PHE A 109 3.70 10.08 -9.88
C PHE A 109 3.97 8.77 -9.11
N LEU A 110 4.63 8.84 -7.96
CA LEU A 110 5.07 7.64 -7.25
C LEU A 110 3.94 6.94 -6.48
N ILE A 111 3.13 7.67 -5.72
CA ILE A 111 2.15 7.06 -4.81
C ILE A 111 1.06 6.30 -5.58
N PRO A 112 0.41 6.89 -6.61
CA PRO A 112 -0.53 6.17 -7.48
C PRO A 112 0.08 4.95 -8.18
N ALA A 113 1.30 5.07 -8.72
CA ALA A 113 1.97 3.96 -9.38
C ALA A 113 2.24 2.80 -8.42
N ALA A 114 2.70 3.10 -7.20
CA ALA A 114 2.92 2.09 -6.16
C ALA A 114 1.62 1.43 -5.69
N LEU A 115 0.53 2.19 -5.54
CA LEU A 115 -0.79 1.66 -5.18
C LEU A 115 -1.35 0.76 -6.27
N PHE A 116 -1.22 1.17 -7.54
CA PHE A 116 -1.64 0.35 -8.68
C PHE A 116 -0.84 -0.95 -8.74
N TRP A 117 0.49 -0.87 -8.63
CA TRP A 117 1.38 -2.03 -8.58
C TRP A 117 1.02 -2.99 -7.44
N SER A 118 0.85 -2.47 -6.23
CA SER A 118 0.41 -3.23 -5.06
C SER A 118 -0.94 -3.92 -5.30
N SER A 119 -1.92 -3.20 -5.85
CA SER A 119 -3.24 -3.73 -6.17
C SER A 119 -3.16 -4.90 -7.17
N CYS A 120 -2.34 -4.78 -8.22
CA CYS A 120 -2.10 -5.86 -9.16
C CYS A 120 -1.51 -7.10 -8.47
N HIS A 121 -0.55 -6.93 -7.57
CA HIS A 121 0.03 -8.05 -6.81
C HIS A 121 -0.98 -8.71 -5.89
N PHE A 122 -1.85 -7.96 -5.23
CA PHE A 122 -2.94 -8.53 -4.44
C PHE A 122 -3.88 -9.37 -5.29
N VAL A 123 -4.27 -8.89 -6.47
CA VAL A 123 -5.10 -9.65 -7.40
C VAL A 123 -4.38 -10.93 -7.86
N LEU A 124 -3.09 -10.86 -8.19
CA LEU A 124 -2.32 -12.04 -8.57
C LEU A 124 -2.26 -13.07 -7.44
N ALA A 125 -2.04 -12.63 -6.20
CA ALA A 125 -1.99 -13.49 -5.03
C ALA A 125 -3.34 -14.18 -4.73
N THR A 126 -4.49 -13.60 -5.14
CA THR A 126 -5.79 -14.28 -4.98
C THR A 126 -5.87 -15.63 -5.72
N ARG A 127 -5.06 -15.81 -6.76
CA ARG A 127 -5.05 -17.03 -7.59
C ARG A 127 -4.52 -18.22 -6.79
N THR A 128 -3.40 -18.05 -6.08
CA THR A 128 -2.72 -19.12 -5.33
C THR A 128 -3.22 -19.27 -3.89
N LEU A 129 -3.79 -18.21 -3.29
CA LEU A 129 -4.14 -18.18 -1.87
C LEU A 129 -4.97 -19.38 -1.38
N ARG A 130 -5.88 -19.90 -2.22
CA ARG A 130 -6.71 -21.05 -1.83
C ARG A 130 -5.89 -22.33 -1.63
N GLU A 131 -4.91 -22.56 -2.50
CA GLU A 131 -4.00 -23.70 -2.43
C GLU A 131 -3.03 -23.50 -1.28
N ASP A 132 -2.48 -22.28 -1.13
CA ASP A 132 -1.56 -21.93 -0.05
C ASP A 132 -2.20 -22.13 1.34
N LEU A 133 -3.47 -21.75 1.50
CA LEU A 133 -4.22 -21.96 2.75
C LEU A 133 -4.62 -23.42 3.00
N ALA A 134 -4.71 -24.25 1.96
CA ALA A 134 -4.97 -25.69 2.12
C ALA A 134 -3.71 -26.45 2.52
N ASN A 135 -2.54 -25.94 2.12
CA ASN A 135 -1.23 -26.48 2.46
C ASN A 135 -0.64 -25.86 3.75
N ALA A 136 -1.34 -24.92 4.37
CA ALA A 136 -0.86 -24.24 5.57
C ALA A 136 -0.77 -25.25 6.74
N PRO A 137 0.35 -25.28 7.48
CA PRO A 137 0.50 -26.14 8.64
C PRO A 137 -0.41 -25.68 9.79
N ASP A 138 -0.91 -26.64 10.57
CA ASP A 138 -1.75 -26.39 11.76
C ASP A 138 -1.06 -25.50 12.83
#